data_AF-A0AAV0QVM8-F1
#
_entry.id   AF-A0AAV0QVM8-F1
#
_cell.length_a   1.000
_cell.length_b   1.000
_cell.length_c   1.000
_cell.angle_alpha   90.00
_cell.angle_beta   90.00
_cell.angle_gamma   90.00
#
_symmetry.space_group_name_H-M   'P 1'
#
loop_
_entity.id
_entity.type
_entity.pdbx_description
1 polymer ?
#
loop_
_entity_poly.entity_id
_entity_poly.type
_entity_poly.pdbx_seq_one_letter_code
_entity_poly.pdbx_strand_id
1 'polypeptide(L)'
;MLFFSGALFISLAVCVHLTPYFPSVSDFVTSVQSVVIFDNRDDSCINLVNEVVWDMKPMRNWGWSKSWKVMACEFQKLGKGDISDLLNGSWVVVAGDSQSRLVVQSLLGLVLNSERMESIKGDLFRRHSDYGIVVEEMGMKLDFVWAPYVANLSNLMMGFKQNRSYPDVLVMGAGLWHMLHFTNASSYGVDLKSLRSSVVVSVRSPHLFWLGMPMLINGMLNTEEKREKLSDEMWHAYDKVLRDSRLLHRYGGPCLLLDIQSLSWNCGPRCTVDGMHYDGAVYEAAVQILLNALLIESHQKLIT
;
A
#
# COMPACT_ATOMS: atom_id res chain seq x y z
N MET A 1 -43.39 55.61 -9.42
CA MET A 1 -43.18 54.57 -10.44
C MET A 1 -41.94 54.78 -11.33
N LEU A 2 -41.03 55.74 -11.04
CA LEU A 2 -39.78 55.93 -11.82
C LEU A 2 -38.48 55.58 -11.06
N PHE A 3 -38.51 55.48 -9.73
CA PHE A 3 -37.30 55.15 -8.94
C PHE A 3 -36.93 53.66 -8.93
N PHE A 4 -37.91 52.75 -9.07
CA PHE A 4 -37.65 51.30 -9.15
C PHE A 4 -37.02 50.85 -10.49
N SER A 5 -37.13 51.69 -11.52
CA SER A 5 -36.55 51.40 -12.84
C SER A 5 -35.06 51.70 -12.93
N GLY A 6 -34.55 52.67 -12.15
CA GLY A 6 -33.15 53.10 -12.21
C GLY A 6 -32.19 52.13 -11.51
N ALA A 7 -32.55 51.65 -10.32
CA ALA A 7 -31.73 50.69 -9.57
C ALA A 7 -31.58 49.34 -10.29
N LEU A 8 -32.64 48.91 -11.01
CA LEU A 8 -32.62 47.69 -11.79
C LEU A 8 -31.68 47.81 -13.00
N PHE A 9 -31.68 48.96 -13.68
CA PHE A 9 -30.78 49.23 -14.81
C PHE A 9 -29.32 49.31 -14.40
N ILE A 10 -29.03 49.95 -13.26
CA ILE A 10 -27.65 50.03 -12.74
C ILE A 10 -27.15 48.64 -12.33
N SER A 11 -28.00 47.83 -11.68
CA SER A 11 -27.63 46.45 -11.29
C SER A 11 -27.38 45.56 -12.51
N LEU A 12 -28.21 45.69 -13.56
CA LEU A 12 -28.03 44.93 -14.81
C LEU A 12 -26.74 45.33 -15.54
N ALA A 13 -26.45 46.64 -15.60
CA ALA A 13 -25.24 47.15 -16.24
C ALA A 13 -23.96 46.70 -15.52
N VAL A 14 -23.97 46.67 -14.18
CA VAL A 14 -22.86 46.16 -13.38
C VAL A 14 -22.67 44.66 -13.60
N CYS A 15 -23.74 43.87 -13.67
CA CYS A 15 -23.65 42.43 -13.95
C CYS A 15 -23.07 42.13 -15.34
N VAL A 16 -23.45 42.89 -16.38
CA VAL A 16 -22.96 42.69 -17.76
C VAL A 16 -21.49 43.09 -17.93
N HIS A 17 -21.00 44.05 -17.15
CA HIS A 17 -19.59 44.46 -17.19
C HIS A 17 -18.67 43.61 -16.29
N LEU A 18 -19.22 42.86 -15.32
CA LEU A 18 -18.47 41.91 -14.50
C LEU A 18 -18.45 40.49 -15.07
N THR A 19 -19.30 40.17 -16.06
CA THR A 19 -19.32 38.85 -16.73
C THR A 19 -17.99 38.36 -17.31
N PRO A 20 -17.03 39.20 -17.78
CA PRO A 20 -15.73 38.70 -18.25
C PRO A 20 -14.80 38.18 -17.13
N TYR A 21 -15.15 38.40 -15.86
CA TYR A 21 -14.33 38.05 -14.69
C TYR A 21 -14.90 36.88 -13.88
N PHE A 22 -16.02 36.29 -14.31
CA PHE A 22 -16.54 35.05 -13.74
C PHE A 22 -16.16 33.88 -14.66
N PRO A 23 -15.44 32.85 -14.16
CA PRO A 23 -15.26 31.62 -14.92
C PRO A 23 -16.63 30.99 -15.20
N SER A 24 -16.77 30.42 -16.40
CA SER A 24 -18.04 29.90 -16.87
C SER A 24 -18.50 28.72 -16.00
N VAL A 25 -19.80 28.57 -15.75
CA VAL A 25 -20.34 27.40 -15.02
C VAL A 25 -20.08 26.09 -15.80
N SER A 26 -19.76 26.19 -17.09
CA SER A 26 -19.25 25.09 -17.92
C SER A 26 -17.87 24.57 -17.49
N ASP A 27 -17.06 25.36 -16.77
CA ASP A 27 -15.77 24.90 -16.22
C ASP A 27 -15.94 24.12 -14.90
N PHE A 28 -17.13 24.16 -14.29
CA PHE A 28 -17.46 23.38 -13.10
C PHE A 28 -18.04 21.99 -13.43
N VAL A 29 -18.58 21.82 -14.64
CA VAL A 29 -19.29 20.59 -15.06
C VAL A 29 -18.41 19.62 -15.85
N THR A 30 -17.21 20.03 -16.28
CA THR A 30 -16.20 19.10 -16.82
C THR A 30 -15.44 18.30 -15.74
N SER A 31 -15.71 18.56 -14.46
CA SER A 31 -15.06 17.89 -13.32
C SER A 31 -15.89 16.75 -12.70
N VAL A 32 -17.05 16.40 -13.26
CA VAL A 32 -17.94 15.37 -12.69
C VAL A 32 -18.55 14.49 -13.78
N GLN A 33 -17.73 13.68 -14.43
CA GLN A 33 -18.21 12.52 -15.20
C GLN A 33 -17.15 11.43 -15.32
N SER A 34 -16.78 10.86 -14.18
CA SER A 34 -16.84 9.40 -14.06
C SER A 34 -17.99 9.12 -13.10
N VAL A 35 -19.18 8.87 -13.64
CA VAL A 35 -20.14 8.06 -12.90
C VAL A 35 -19.52 6.67 -12.88
N VAL A 36 -18.63 6.44 -11.91
CA VAL A 36 -18.28 5.10 -11.48
C VAL A 36 -19.59 4.56 -10.94
N ILE A 37 -20.20 3.63 -11.68
CA ILE A 37 -21.21 2.77 -11.09
C ILE A 37 -20.46 2.10 -9.93
N PHE A 38 -20.70 2.55 -8.70
CA PHE A 38 -20.28 1.80 -7.52
C PHE A 38 -21.06 0.48 -7.59
N ASP A 39 -20.44 -0.53 -8.21
CA ASP A 39 -20.87 -1.88 -7.98
C ASP A 39 -20.54 -2.13 -6.50
N ASN A 40 -21.57 -2.25 -5.65
CA ASN A 40 -21.41 -2.58 -4.22
C ASN A 40 -20.55 -3.86 -4.00
N ARG A 41 -20.30 -4.61 -5.08
CA ARG A 41 -19.42 -5.76 -5.15
C ARG A 41 -17.93 -5.41 -4.99
N ASP A 42 -17.46 -4.29 -5.53
CA ASP A 42 -16.03 -3.93 -5.55
C ASP A 42 -15.52 -3.56 -4.15
N ASP A 43 -16.27 -2.71 -3.43
CA ASP A 43 -16.01 -2.41 -2.02
C ASP A 43 -16.12 -3.67 -1.13
N SER A 44 -16.95 -4.65 -1.53
CA SER A 44 -17.06 -5.90 -0.78
C SER A 44 -15.83 -6.80 -0.97
N CYS A 45 -15.27 -6.85 -2.19
CA CYS A 45 -14.16 -7.73 -2.52
C CYS A 45 -12.83 -7.17 -2.03
N ILE A 46 -12.60 -5.86 -2.11
CA ILE A 46 -11.37 -5.27 -1.58
C ILE A 46 -11.18 -5.56 -0.07
N ASN A 47 -12.28 -5.63 0.68
CA ASN A 47 -12.26 -5.98 2.10
C ASN A 47 -12.00 -7.47 2.39
N LEU A 48 -12.09 -8.33 1.38
CA LEU A 48 -11.92 -9.78 1.48
C LEU A 48 -10.58 -10.27 0.92
N VAL A 49 -9.79 -9.41 0.27
CA VAL A 49 -8.55 -9.81 -0.39
C VAL A 49 -7.54 -10.45 0.58
N ASN A 50 -7.56 -10.09 1.86
CA ASN A 50 -6.67 -10.65 2.89
C ASN A 50 -7.16 -11.99 3.49
N GLU A 51 -8.32 -12.52 3.07
CA GLU A 51 -8.89 -13.77 3.57
C GLU A 51 -8.16 -15.00 2.99
N VAL A 52 -6.90 -15.20 3.40
CA VAL A 52 -6.01 -16.27 2.95
C VAL A 52 -5.94 -17.40 3.97
N VAL A 53 -5.99 -18.64 3.47
CA VAL A 53 -5.86 -19.89 4.22
C VAL A 53 -4.64 -20.68 3.75
N TRP A 54 -4.08 -21.48 4.65
CA TRP A 54 -2.89 -22.31 4.40
C TRP A 54 -3.26 -23.79 4.43
N ASP A 55 -2.75 -24.55 3.45
CA ASP A 55 -2.93 -26.00 3.44
C ASP A 55 -1.99 -26.64 4.45
N MET A 56 -2.52 -27.55 5.27
CA MET A 56 -1.76 -28.15 6.36
C MET A 56 -0.62 -29.08 5.87
N LYS A 57 -0.62 -29.55 4.61
CA LYS A 57 0.49 -30.29 3.96
C LYS A 57 0.41 -30.26 2.42
N PRO A 58 1.54 -30.16 1.69
CA PRO A 58 2.87 -29.79 2.17
C PRO A 58 2.85 -28.32 2.66
N MET A 59 3.51 -28.07 3.80
CA MET A 59 3.63 -26.72 4.37
C MET A 59 4.18 -25.80 3.27
N ARG A 60 3.48 -24.69 3.00
CA ARG A 60 3.78 -23.59 2.06
C ARG A 60 2.76 -23.41 0.93
N ASN A 61 1.77 -24.29 0.77
CA ASN A 61 0.66 -23.95 -0.13
C ASN A 61 -0.36 -23.07 0.60
N TRP A 62 -0.79 -22.02 -0.08
CA TRP A 62 -1.77 -21.05 0.40
C TRP A 62 -2.76 -20.74 -0.72
N GLY A 63 -3.95 -20.29 -0.35
CA GLY A 63 -4.96 -19.80 -1.27
C GLY A 63 -5.99 -18.95 -0.54
N TRP A 64 -6.91 -18.32 -1.26
CA TRP A 64 -8.01 -17.61 -0.63
C TRP A 64 -9.04 -18.57 0.00
N SER A 65 -9.69 -18.11 1.06
CA SER A 65 -10.74 -18.84 1.77
C SER A 65 -11.86 -19.28 0.82
N LYS A 66 -12.35 -20.51 0.97
CA LYS A 66 -13.44 -21.07 0.15
C LYS A 66 -14.83 -20.62 0.60
N SER A 67 -14.93 -19.53 1.36
CA SER A 67 -16.22 -18.96 1.72
C SER A 67 -16.93 -18.43 0.47
N TRP A 68 -18.26 -18.51 0.44
CA TRP A 68 -19.04 -18.08 -0.73
C TRP A 68 -18.77 -16.62 -1.14
N LYS A 69 -18.52 -15.74 -0.17
CA LYS A 69 -18.21 -14.32 -0.42
C LYS A 69 -16.88 -14.15 -1.14
N VAL A 70 -15.85 -14.87 -0.67
CA VAL A 70 -14.50 -14.79 -1.23
C VAL A 70 -14.45 -15.45 -2.61
N MET A 71 -15.14 -16.59 -2.80
CA MET A 71 -15.24 -17.23 -4.11
C MET A 71 -15.93 -16.34 -5.15
N ALA A 72 -16.92 -15.54 -4.74
CA ALA A 72 -17.64 -14.62 -5.62
C ALA A 72 -16.78 -13.43 -6.10
N CYS A 73 -15.61 -13.21 -5.49
CA CYS A 73 -14.65 -12.19 -5.89
C CYS A 73 -13.62 -12.69 -6.90
N GLU A 74 -13.56 -14.01 -7.15
CA GLU A 74 -12.74 -14.61 -8.21
C GLU A 74 -11.24 -14.24 -8.11
N PHE A 75 -10.71 -14.09 -6.88
CA PHE A 75 -9.30 -13.83 -6.67
C PHE A 75 -8.44 -14.96 -7.25
N GLN A 76 -7.29 -14.58 -7.82
CA GLN A 76 -6.44 -15.50 -8.58
C GLN A 76 -4.97 -15.24 -8.29
N LYS A 77 -4.15 -16.30 -8.41
CA LYS A 77 -2.69 -16.16 -8.39
C LYS A 77 -2.23 -15.72 -9.77
N LEU A 78 -1.80 -14.47 -9.89
CA LEU A 78 -1.33 -13.90 -11.14
C LEU A 78 0.03 -14.47 -11.51
N GLY A 79 0.15 -14.92 -12.75
CA GLY A 79 1.40 -15.35 -13.34
C GLY A 79 2.20 -14.19 -13.91
N LYS A 80 3.41 -14.49 -14.42
CA LYS A 80 4.28 -13.47 -15.02
C LYS A 80 3.59 -12.66 -16.13
N GLY A 81 2.78 -13.31 -16.97
CA GLY A 81 2.03 -12.65 -18.05
C GLY A 81 1.05 -11.62 -17.50
N ASP A 82 0.15 -12.04 -16.62
CA ASP A 82 -0.85 -11.18 -15.97
C ASP A 82 -0.20 -9.99 -15.24
N ILE A 83 0.90 -10.25 -14.53
CA ILE A 83 1.64 -9.20 -13.82
C ILE A 83 2.31 -8.23 -14.80
N SER A 84 2.82 -8.73 -15.92
CA SER A 84 3.43 -7.88 -16.95
C SER A 84 2.40 -6.93 -17.56
N ASP A 85 1.18 -7.41 -17.79
CA ASP A 85 0.08 -6.59 -18.31
C ASP A 85 -0.39 -5.56 -17.27
N LEU A 86 -0.59 -5.99 -16.03
CA LEU A 86 -1.06 -5.14 -14.93
C LEU A 86 -0.07 -4.02 -14.57
N LEU A 87 1.23 -4.30 -14.58
CA LEU A 87 2.28 -3.37 -14.16
C LEU A 87 3.05 -2.74 -15.33
N ASN A 88 2.56 -2.90 -16.56
CA ASN A 88 3.25 -2.38 -17.75
C ASN A 88 3.48 -0.86 -17.67
N GLY A 89 4.74 -0.45 -17.78
CA GLY A 89 5.14 0.96 -17.73
C GLY A 89 4.92 1.65 -16.38
N SER A 90 4.56 0.89 -15.34
CA SER A 90 4.27 1.45 -14.01
C SER A 90 5.54 1.75 -13.22
N TRP A 91 5.42 2.69 -12.29
CA TRP A 91 6.40 2.94 -11.25
C TRP A 91 5.90 2.44 -9.90
N VAL A 92 6.54 1.39 -9.38
CA VAL A 92 6.26 0.78 -8.09
C VAL A 92 7.33 1.21 -7.08
N VAL A 93 6.92 1.75 -5.95
CA VAL A 93 7.80 2.08 -4.83
C VAL A 93 7.43 1.24 -3.62
N VAL A 94 8.42 0.60 -3.01
CA VAL A 94 8.27 -0.13 -1.74
C VAL A 94 9.22 0.47 -0.72
N ALA A 95 8.68 1.09 0.32
CA ALA A 95 9.44 1.84 1.30
C ALA A 95 9.25 1.28 2.72
N GLY A 96 10.34 0.95 3.39
CA GLY A 96 10.26 0.40 4.74
C GLY A 96 11.55 -0.22 5.25
N ASP A 97 11.40 -1.20 6.14
CA ASP A 97 12.49 -2.00 6.70
C ASP A 97 12.74 -3.32 5.93
N SER A 98 13.36 -4.30 6.59
CA SER A 98 13.67 -5.60 5.99
C SER A 98 12.43 -6.40 5.55
N GLN A 99 11.26 -6.18 6.17
CA GLN A 99 10.01 -6.84 5.74
C GLN A 99 9.57 -6.34 4.36
N SER A 100 9.68 -5.03 4.14
CA SER A 100 9.36 -4.40 2.86
C SER A 100 10.32 -4.86 1.76
N ARG A 101 11.58 -5.11 2.11
CA ARG A 101 12.56 -5.70 1.17
C ARG A 101 12.19 -7.12 0.73
N LEU A 102 11.62 -7.94 1.63
CA LEU A 102 11.18 -9.29 1.30
C LEU A 102 9.93 -9.30 0.39
N VAL A 103 9.08 -8.27 0.48
CA VAL A 103 8.01 -8.01 -0.50
C VAL A 103 8.60 -7.70 -1.88
N VAL A 104 9.64 -6.86 -1.96
CA VAL A 104 10.34 -6.58 -3.23
C VAL A 104 10.95 -7.85 -3.82
N GLN A 105 11.64 -8.65 -3.00
CA GLN A 105 12.20 -9.92 -3.45
C GLN A 105 11.11 -10.83 -4.03
N SER A 106 9.94 -10.89 -3.39
CA SER A 106 8.84 -11.75 -3.82
C SER A 106 8.19 -11.26 -5.11
N LEU A 107 7.98 -9.96 -5.27
CA LEU A 107 7.48 -9.37 -6.52
C LEU A 107 8.46 -9.62 -7.67
N LEU A 108 9.74 -9.33 -7.46
CA LEU A 108 10.77 -9.59 -8.47
C LEU A 108 10.90 -11.08 -8.81
N GLY A 109 10.72 -11.97 -7.83
CA GLY A 109 10.71 -13.41 -8.04
C GLY A 109 9.57 -13.92 -8.93
N LEU A 110 8.46 -13.16 -9.06
CA LEU A 110 7.36 -13.49 -9.97
C LEU A 110 7.60 -13.00 -11.40
N VAL A 111 8.38 -11.94 -11.59
CA VAL A 111 8.54 -11.27 -12.90
C VAL A 111 9.90 -11.53 -13.56
N LEU A 112 10.95 -11.73 -12.78
CA LEU A 112 12.29 -12.02 -13.26
C LEU A 112 12.52 -13.54 -13.37
N ASN A 113 13.39 -13.94 -14.29
CA ASN A 113 13.85 -15.33 -14.35
C ASN A 113 14.86 -15.62 -13.23
N SER A 114 15.16 -16.90 -12.99
CA SER A 114 16.04 -17.34 -11.90
C SER A 114 17.46 -16.77 -11.99
N GLU A 115 18.01 -16.65 -13.20
CA GLU A 115 19.36 -16.11 -13.43
C GLU A 115 19.43 -14.63 -13.03
N ARG A 116 18.46 -13.83 -13.48
CA ARG A 116 18.38 -12.41 -13.16
C ARG A 116 18.04 -12.17 -11.69
N MET A 117 17.25 -13.05 -11.07
CA MET A 117 17.03 -12.98 -9.62
C MET A 117 18.31 -13.22 -8.82
N GLU A 118 19.13 -14.19 -9.22
CA GLU A 118 20.38 -14.46 -8.51
C GLU A 118 21.41 -13.34 -8.73
N SER A 119 21.44 -12.73 -9.91
CA SER A 119 22.37 -11.62 -10.19
C SER A 119 22.09 -10.35 -9.38
N ILE A 120 20.82 -10.04 -9.10
CA ILE A 120 20.47 -8.82 -8.33
C ILE A 120 20.50 -9.00 -6.81
N LYS A 121 20.56 -10.24 -6.34
CA LYS A 121 20.38 -10.59 -4.92
C LYS A 121 21.39 -9.90 -4.01
N GLY A 122 22.64 -9.79 -4.44
CA GLY A 122 23.69 -9.10 -3.68
C GLY A 122 23.37 -7.62 -3.46
N ASP A 123 22.91 -6.93 -4.51
CA ASP A 123 22.57 -5.52 -4.46
C ASP A 123 21.27 -5.27 -3.70
N LEU A 124 20.23 -6.08 -3.93
CA LEU A 124 18.95 -6.00 -3.23
C LEU A 124 19.10 -6.17 -1.71
N PHE A 125 19.99 -7.07 -1.28
CA PHE A 125 20.23 -7.36 0.13
C PHE A 125 21.37 -6.55 0.76
N ARG A 126 21.93 -5.57 0.05
CA ARG A 126 22.89 -4.64 0.63
C ARG A 126 22.27 -3.98 1.88
N ARG A 127 23.06 -3.93 2.96
CA ARG A 127 22.55 -3.58 4.28
C ARG A 127 22.12 -2.11 4.33
N HIS A 128 20.88 -1.88 4.80
CA HIS A 128 20.30 -0.56 5.05
C HIS A 128 20.44 0.42 3.87
N SER A 129 20.23 -0.09 2.66
CA SER A 129 20.39 0.67 1.43
C SER A 129 19.14 0.58 0.57
N ASP A 130 18.96 1.62 -0.22
CA ASP A 130 18.00 1.66 -1.32
C ASP A 130 18.44 0.70 -2.43
N TYR A 131 17.48 0.31 -3.26
CA TYR A 131 17.70 -0.51 -4.45
C TYR A 131 16.72 -0.08 -5.54
N GLY A 132 17.14 -0.10 -6.80
CA GLY A 132 16.29 0.27 -7.93
C GLY A 132 16.57 -0.59 -9.15
N ILE A 133 15.52 -0.95 -9.89
CA ILE A 133 15.61 -1.73 -11.11
C ILE A 133 14.52 -1.31 -12.10
N VAL A 134 14.83 -1.41 -13.39
CA VAL A 134 13.84 -1.40 -14.47
C VAL A 134 13.71 -2.81 -15.04
N VAL A 135 12.50 -3.36 -15.03
CA VAL A 135 12.18 -4.63 -15.67
C VAL A 135 11.82 -4.34 -17.13
N GLU A 136 12.86 -4.29 -17.96
CA GLU A 136 12.80 -3.85 -19.36
C GLU A 136 11.67 -4.51 -20.16
N GLU A 137 11.41 -5.80 -19.93
CA GLU A 137 10.41 -6.59 -20.66
C GLU A 137 8.98 -6.05 -20.50
N MET A 138 8.68 -5.34 -19.41
CA MET A 138 7.37 -4.73 -19.14
C MET A 138 7.47 -3.23 -18.85
N GLY A 139 8.64 -2.62 -19.01
CA GLY A 139 8.87 -1.21 -18.69
C GLY A 139 8.59 -0.81 -17.23
N MET A 140 8.42 -1.77 -16.31
CA MET A 140 8.11 -1.49 -14.91
C MET A 140 9.38 -0.99 -14.21
N LYS A 141 9.29 0.18 -13.57
CA LYS A 141 10.33 0.66 -12.64
C LYS A 141 9.95 0.25 -11.22
N LEU A 142 10.89 -0.37 -10.51
CA LEU A 142 10.75 -0.70 -9.09
C LEU A 142 11.85 -0.03 -8.28
N ASP A 143 11.46 0.76 -7.27
CA ASP A 143 12.37 1.32 -6.28
C ASP A 143 12.04 0.77 -4.88
N PHE A 144 13.04 0.17 -4.23
CA PHE A 144 13.05 -0.08 -2.79
C PHE A 144 13.73 1.08 -2.07
N VAL A 145 13.04 1.69 -1.12
CA VAL A 145 13.58 2.76 -0.28
C VAL A 145 13.73 2.26 1.16
N TRP A 146 14.95 2.28 1.69
CA TRP A 146 15.21 1.96 3.08
C TRP A 146 14.69 3.08 3.99
N ALA A 147 13.49 2.88 4.53
CA ALA A 147 12.74 3.85 5.32
C ALA A 147 12.16 3.18 6.59
N PRO A 148 13.01 2.73 7.52
CA PRO A 148 12.57 1.88 8.64
C PRO A 148 11.71 2.60 9.70
N TYR A 149 11.60 3.92 9.62
CA TYR A 149 10.78 4.73 10.52
C TYR A 149 9.69 5.49 9.77
N VAL A 150 8.54 5.69 10.42
CA VAL A 150 7.40 6.41 9.82
C VAL A 150 7.76 7.84 9.42
N ALA A 151 8.65 8.51 10.16
CA ALA A 151 9.18 9.81 9.77
C ALA A 151 9.91 9.79 8.41
N ASN A 152 10.61 8.70 8.06
CA ASN A 152 11.24 8.56 6.74
C ASN A 152 10.18 8.49 5.64
N LEU A 153 9.08 7.76 5.89
CA LEU A 153 7.96 7.65 4.95
C LEU A 153 7.27 9.00 4.74
N SER A 154 7.08 9.79 5.80
CA SER A 154 6.56 11.15 5.69
C SER A 154 7.46 12.05 4.84
N ASN A 155 8.78 11.95 5.03
CA ASN A 155 9.75 12.68 4.22
C ASN A 155 9.72 12.25 2.75
N LEU A 156 9.56 10.95 2.48
CA LEU A 156 9.41 10.42 1.13
C LEU A 156 8.15 11.00 0.45
N MET A 157 7.02 11.02 1.15
CA MET A 157 5.77 11.63 0.64
C MET A 157 5.91 13.13 0.36
N MET A 158 6.62 13.86 1.23
CA MET A 158 6.92 15.26 0.97
C MET A 158 7.79 15.43 -0.28
N GLY A 159 8.76 14.54 -0.51
CA GLY A 159 9.59 14.53 -1.72
C GLY A 159 8.75 14.34 -2.99
N PHE A 160 7.83 13.37 -3.01
CA PHE A 160 6.92 13.18 -4.15
C PHE A 160 6.05 14.40 -4.41
N LYS A 161 5.52 15.02 -3.34
CA LYS A 161 4.71 16.24 -3.43
C LYS A 161 5.50 17.43 -3.99
N GLN A 162 6.73 17.62 -3.53
CA GLN A 162 7.60 18.70 -4.00
C GLN A 162 7.96 18.52 -5.48
N ASN A 163 8.30 17.29 -5.88
CA ASN A 163 8.69 16.97 -7.25
C ASN A 163 7.50 16.83 -8.21
N ARG A 164 6.26 16.83 -7.69
CA ARG A 164 5.02 16.56 -8.44
C ARG A 164 5.09 15.26 -9.25
N SER A 165 5.81 14.29 -8.70
CA SER A 165 6.01 12.97 -9.31
C SER A 165 5.67 11.93 -8.26
N TYR A 166 4.68 11.12 -8.56
CA TYR A 166 4.16 10.08 -7.67
C TYR A 166 4.32 8.73 -8.37
N PRO A 167 4.63 7.66 -7.62
CA PRO A 167 4.53 6.31 -8.17
C PRO A 167 3.08 5.98 -8.50
N ASP A 168 2.87 4.94 -9.30
CA ASP A 168 1.54 4.38 -9.54
C ASP A 168 1.12 3.49 -8.35
N VAL A 169 2.09 2.80 -7.75
CA VAL A 169 1.90 1.93 -6.58
C VAL A 169 2.91 2.29 -5.50
N LEU A 170 2.43 2.53 -4.28
CA LEU A 170 3.27 2.80 -3.11
C LEU A 170 2.93 1.85 -1.97
N VAL A 171 3.88 0.97 -1.64
CA VAL A 171 3.83 0.10 -0.47
C VAL A 171 4.70 0.69 0.63
N MET A 172 4.13 0.89 1.80
CA MET A 172 4.82 1.46 2.96
C MET A 172 4.76 0.51 4.15
N GLY A 173 5.85 0.33 4.88
CA GLY A 173 5.85 -0.50 6.09
C GLY A 173 6.92 -0.06 7.08
N ALA A 174 6.52 0.28 8.29
CA ALA A 174 7.45 0.60 9.36
C ALA A 174 6.84 0.26 10.73
N GLY A 175 7.65 -0.29 11.63
CA GLY A 175 7.21 -0.57 13.00
C GLY A 175 8.25 -1.34 13.81
N LEU A 176 8.86 -2.38 13.23
CA LEU A 176 9.81 -3.23 13.93
C LEU A 176 11.07 -2.47 14.38
N TRP A 177 11.61 -1.61 13.52
CA TRP A 177 12.75 -0.76 13.86
C TRP A 177 12.41 0.26 14.95
N HIS A 178 11.23 0.88 14.87
CA HIS A 178 10.80 1.83 15.90
C HIS A 178 10.59 1.10 17.25
N MET A 179 10.02 -0.11 17.21
CA MET A 179 9.86 -0.98 18.38
C MET A 179 11.20 -1.34 19.02
N LEU A 180 12.19 -1.74 18.21
CA LEU A 180 13.51 -2.14 18.66
C LEU A 180 14.35 -0.96 19.21
N HIS A 181 14.23 0.23 18.63
CA HIS A 181 15.13 1.36 18.97
C HIS A 181 14.51 2.40 19.90
N PHE A 182 13.20 2.57 19.89
CA PHE A 182 12.50 3.56 20.72
C PHE A 182 11.53 2.95 21.72
N THR A 183 10.91 1.81 21.38
CA THR A 183 10.00 1.08 22.29
C THR A 183 8.87 1.96 22.83
N ASN A 184 8.38 2.88 21.99
CA ASN A 184 7.37 3.88 22.35
C ASN A 184 6.22 3.90 21.33
N ALA A 185 5.14 3.19 21.63
CA ALA A 185 3.97 3.14 20.75
C ALA A 185 3.30 4.52 20.59
N SER A 186 3.36 5.38 21.63
CA SER A 186 2.74 6.71 21.56
C SER A 186 3.44 7.62 20.54
N SER A 187 4.78 7.65 20.51
CA SER A 187 5.51 8.44 19.51
C SER A 187 5.31 7.88 18.10
N TYR A 188 5.32 6.56 17.96
CA TYR A 188 4.99 5.90 16.69
C TYR A 188 3.59 6.29 16.18
N GLY A 189 2.59 6.35 17.06
CA GLY A 189 1.23 6.80 16.74
C GLY A 189 1.14 8.27 16.32
N VAL A 190 2.00 9.15 16.85
CA VAL A 190 2.11 10.55 16.40
C VAL A 190 2.65 10.61 14.98
N ASP A 191 3.72 9.86 14.69
CA ASP A 191 4.31 9.81 13.37
C ASP A 191 3.33 9.27 12.32
N LEU A 192 2.55 8.24 12.66
CA LEU A 192 1.52 7.69 11.77
C LEU A 192 0.45 8.71 11.41
N LYS A 193 0.01 9.53 12.37
CA LYS A 193 -0.96 10.60 12.11
C LYS A 193 -0.37 11.69 11.20
N SER A 194 0.92 11.98 11.35
CA SER A 194 1.66 12.89 10.48
C SER A 194 1.75 12.34 9.05
N LEU A 195 2.12 11.06 8.90
CA LEU A 195 2.15 10.38 7.61
C LEU A 195 0.79 10.41 6.92
N ARG A 196 -0.28 10.02 7.63
CA ARG A 196 -1.65 10.05 7.10
C ARG A 196 -2.00 11.42 6.51
N SER A 197 -1.66 12.49 7.23
CA SER A 197 -1.94 13.87 6.79
C SER A 197 -1.16 14.27 5.52
N SER A 198 -0.02 13.62 5.28
CA SER A 198 0.82 13.86 4.09
C SER A 198 0.32 13.11 2.85
N VAL A 199 -0.45 12.04 3.03
CA VAL A 199 -0.92 11.15 1.95
C VAL A 199 -2.25 11.62 1.32
N VAL A 200 -3.08 12.40 2.04
CA VAL A 200 -4.47 12.73 1.66
C VAL A 200 -4.61 13.85 0.60
N VAL A 201 -3.58 14.18 -0.20
CA VAL A 201 -3.51 15.52 -0.85
C VAL A 201 -3.28 15.57 -2.38
N SER A 202 -3.64 14.55 -3.18
CA SER A 202 -3.41 14.62 -4.64
C SER A 202 -4.57 14.11 -5.51
N VAL A 203 -4.79 14.80 -6.65
CA VAL A 203 -5.77 14.47 -7.71
C VAL A 203 -5.39 13.19 -8.47
N ARG A 204 -4.09 12.84 -8.50
CA ARG A 204 -3.59 11.51 -8.88
C ARG A 204 -2.90 10.93 -7.65
N SER A 205 -3.63 10.11 -6.92
CA SER A 205 -3.07 9.42 -5.75
C SER A 205 -2.59 8.03 -6.19
N PRO A 206 -1.39 7.59 -5.77
CA PRO A 206 -0.96 6.20 -5.97
C PRO A 206 -1.97 5.24 -5.35
N HIS A 207 -1.95 3.99 -5.82
CA HIS A 207 -2.49 2.89 -5.04
C HIS A 207 -1.62 2.70 -3.79
N LEU A 208 -2.23 2.87 -2.61
CA LEU A 208 -1.51 2.98 -1.35
C LEU A 208 -1.70 1.71 -0.52
N PHE A 209 -0.59 1.10 -0.15
CA PHE A 209 -0.59 -0.09 0.70
C PHE A 209 0.22 0.15 1.97
N TRP A 210 -0.26 -0.40 3.07
CA TRP A 210 0.45 -0.50 4.32
C TRP A 210 0.81 -1.95 4.62
N LEU A 211 2.10 -2.24 4.75
CA LEU A 211 2.63 -3.53 5.15
C LEU A 211 2.51 -3.67 6.68
N GLY A 212 1.62 -4.55 7.12
CA GLY A 212 1.49 -4.91 8.53
C GLY A 212 2.78 -5.52 9.09
N MET A 213 2.98 -5.41 10.40
CA MET A 213 4.09 -6.12 11.06
C MET A 213 3.80 -7.62 11.09
N PRO A 214 4.82 -8.49 10.94
CA PRO A 214 4.63 -9.93 11.10
C PRO A 214 4.30 -10.29 12.55
N MET A 215 3.78 -11.50 12.75
CA MET A 215 3.83 -12.17 14.04
C MET A 215 5.29 -12.28 14.49
N LEU A 216 5.54 -12.12 15.79
CA LEU A 216 6.87 -12.29 16.36
C LEU A 216 6.92 -13.55 17.21
N ILE A 217 8.04 -14.28 17.14
CA ILE A 217 8.26 -15.47 17.95
C ILE A 217 9.44 -15.20 18.87
N ASN A 218 9.11 -14.72 20.07
CA ASN A 218 10.10 -14.20 21.01
C ASN A 218 11.25 -15.18 21.28
N GLY A 219 10.93 -16.46 21.49
CA GLY A 219 11.93 -17.51 21.76
C GLY A 219 12.93 -17.77 20.62
N MET A 220 12.67 -17.28 19.40
CA MET A 220 13.53 -17.44 18.22
C MET A 220 14.35 -16.18 17.92
N LEU A 221 14.05 -15.04 18.57
CA LEU A 221 14.81 -13.81 18.41
C LEU A 221 16.24 -14.00 18.92
N ASN A 222 17.22 -13.54 18.15
CA ASN A 222 18.62 -13.90 18.35
C ASN A 222 19.39 -13.07 19.39
N THR A 223 18.79 -12.00 19.93
CA THR A 223 19.42 -11.16 20.96
C THR A 223 18.46 -10.90 22.12
N GLU A 224 19.00 -10.69 23.32
CA GLU A 224 18.22 -10.32 24.51
C GLU A 224 17.46 -9.01 24.30
N GLU A 225 18.14 -7.99 23.76
CA GLU A 225 17.50 -6.71 23.42
C GLU A 225 16.26 -6.89 22.52
N LYS A 226 16.33 -7.74 21.50
CA LYS A 226 15.17 -8.03 20.65
C LYS A 226 14.06 -8.71 21.44
N ARG A 227 14.38 -9.68 22.29
CA ARG A 227 13.38 -10.38 23.11
C ARG A 227 12.67 -9.45 24.08
N GLU A 228 13.40 -8.53 24.68
CA GLU A 228 12.83 -7.55 25.61
C GLU A 228 11.96 -6.52 24.88
N LYS A 229 12.45 -5.96 23.77
CA LYS A 229 11.82 -4.83 23.11
C LYS A 229 10.76 -5.22 22.07
N LEU A 230 10.89 -6.39 21.47
CA LEU A 230 9.94 -6.94 20.49
C LEU A 230 9.02 -7.98 21.16
N SER A 231 8.49 -7.64 22.34
CA SER A 231 7.56 -8.49 23.10
C SER A 231 6.15 -8.45 22.49
N ASP A 232 5.33 -9.42 22.86
CA ASP A 232 3.93 -9.46 22.42
C ASP A 232 3.16 -8.23 22.90
N GLU A 233 3.39 -7.78 24.14
CA GLU A 233 2.74 -6.58 24.68
C GLU A 233 3.10 -5.34 23.88
N MET A 234 4.37 -5.19 23.51
CA MET A 234 4.83 -4.07 22.71
C MET A 234 4.27 -4.14 21.29
N TRP A 235 4.25 -5.32 20.69
CA TRP A 235 3.64 -5.55 19.39
C TRP A 235 2.18 -5.13 19.37
N HIS A 236 1.37 -5.55 20.36
CA HIS A 236 -0.04 -5.19 20.47
C HIS A 236 -0.23 -3.68 20.68
N ALA A 237 0.67 -3.02 21.42
CA ALA A 237 0.62 -1.57 21.60
C ALA A 237 0.83 -0.83 20.27
N TYR A 238 1.78 -1.27 19.43
CA TYR A 238 2.06 -0.68 18.11
C TYR A 238 0.92 -0.94 17.12
N ASP A 239 0.39 -2.16 17.10
CA ASP A 239 -0.76 -2.51 16.26
C ASP A 239 -1.99 -1.69 16.64
N LYS A 240 -2.26 -1.52 17.95
CA LYS A 240 -3.36 -0.67 18.41
C LYS A 240 -3.23 0.77 17.91
N VAL A 241 -2.06 1.39 18.03
CA VAL A 241 -1.89 2.78 17.57
C VAL A 241 -1.93 2.91 16.04
N LEU A 242 -1.54 1.87 15.30
CA LEU A 242 -1.76 1.80 13.85
C LEU A 242 -3.24 1.85 13.51
N ARG A 243 -4.07 1.04 14.17
CA ARG A 243 -5.54 1.06 13.99
C ARG A 243 -6.12 2.43 14.36
N ASP A 244 -5.71 2.99 15.50
CA ASP A 244 -6.19 4.28 16.01
C ASP A 244 -5.74 5.48 15.15
N SER A 245 -4.65 5.34 14.37
CA SER A 245 -4.14 6.40 13.50
C SER A 245 -5.09 6.72 12.33
N ARG A 246 -5.97 5.79 11.97
CA ARG A 246 -6.80 5.82 10.75
C ARG A 246 -5.97 5.98 9.47
N LEU A 247 -4.80 5.36 9.43
CA LEU A 247 -4.01 5.25 8.20
C LEU A 247 -4.59 4.17 7.27
N LEU A 248 -5.17 3.11 7.83
CA LEU A 248 -5.70 1.98 7.07
C LEU A 248 -7.13 2.22 6.57
N HIS A 249 -7.42 1.74 5.36
CA HIS A 249 -8.70 1.86 4.65
C HIS A 249 -9.88 1.35 5.47
N ARG A 250 -9.75 0.16 6.08
CA ARG A 250 -10.77 -0.42 6.97
C ARG A 250 -11.15 0.45 8.18
N TYR A 251 -10.34 1.47 8.50
CA TYR A 251 -10.57 2.44 9.57
C TYR A 251 -10.76 3.87 9.03
N GLY A 252 -11.09 4.02 7.74
CA GLY A 252 -11.35 5.29 7.05
C GLY A 252 -10.10 6.02 6.55
N GLY A 253 -8.95 5.34 6.49
CA GLY A 253 -7.71 5.86 5.95
C GLY A 253 -7.50 5.59 4.46
N PRO A 254 -6.39 6.06 3.86
CA PRO A 254 -6.13 5.86 2.44
C PRO A 254 -5.41 4.53 2.10
N CYS A 255 -4.78 3.84 3.05
CA CYS A 255 -3.93 2.68 2.73
C CYS A 255 -4.65 1.34 2.88
N LEU A 256 -4.59 0.48 1.87
CA LEU A 256 -4.99 -0.92 1.98
C LEU A 256 -3.97 -1.70 2.81
N LEU A 257 -4.43 -2.59 3.68
CA LEU A 257 -3.54 -3.41 4.52
C LEU A 257 -3.06 -4.63 3.75
N LEU A 258 -1.74 -4.85 3.74
CA LEU A 258 -1.14 -6.16 3.47
C LEU A 258 -0.89 -6.82 4.81
N ASP A 259 -1.77 -7.75 5.20
CA ASP A 259 -1.83 -8.28 6.57
C ASP A 259 -0.79 -9.38 6.82
N ILE A 260 0.48 -8.97 6.88
CA ILE A 260 1.60 -9.90 7.17
C ILE A 260 1.42 -10.57 8.52
N GLN A 261 0.79 -9.91 9.49
CA GLN A 261 0.48 -10.52 10.79
C GLN A 261 -0.35 -11.79 10.59
N SER A 262 -1.51 -11.68 9.94
CA SER A 262 -2.40 -12.82 9.70
C SER A 262 -1.75 -13.88 8.83
N LEU A 263 -1.02 -13.49 7.78
CA LEU A 263 -0.32 -14.43 6.89
C LEU A 263 0.76 -15.23 7.63
N SER A 264 1.59 -14.55 8.42
CA SER A 264 2.66 -15.18 9.20
C SER A 264 2.13 -16.04 10.36
N TRP A 265 1.07 -15.59 11.04
CA TRP A 265 0.36 -16.38 12.05
C TRP A 265 -0.18 -17.68 11.47
N ASN A 266 -0.89 -17.61 10.34
CA ASN A 266 -1.50 -18.78 9.70
C ASN A 266 -0.46 -19.74 9.10
N CYS A 267 0.70 -19.23 8.65
CA CYS A 267 1.82 -20.07 8.23
C CYS A 267 2.43 -20.83 9.42
N GLY A 268 2.49 -20.17 10.57
CA GLY A 268 2.93 -20.74 11.84
C GLY A 268 4.46 -20.72 12.05
N PRO A 269 4.92 -21.25 13.20
CA PRO A 269 6.29 -21.04 13.67
C PRO A 269 7.38 -21.70 12.81
N ARG A 270 7.03 -22.70 12.00
CA ARG A 270 7.99 -23.37 11.10
C ARG A 270 8.32 -22.54 9.86
N CYS A 271 7.54 -21.48 9.60
CA CYS A 271 7.77 -20.58 8.49
C CYS A 271 8.77 -19.48 8.80
N THR A 272 9.45 -19.50 9.94
CA THR A 272 10.50 -18.53 10.27
C THR A 272 11.67 -19.26 10.91
N VAL A 273 12.88 -18.70 10.76
CA VAL A 273 14.11 -19.23 11.37
C VAL A 273 14.61 -18.34 12.51
N ASP A 274 14.23 -17.07 12.51
CA ASP A 274 14.70 -16.06 13.47
C ASP A 274 13.58 -15.38 14.25
N GLY A 275 12.34 -15.83 14.06
CA GLY A 275 11.16 -15.34 14.75
C GLY A 275 10.60 -14.03 14.25
N MET A 276 11.09 -13.49 13.12
CA MET A 276 10.58 -12.22 12.56
C MET A 276 10.59 -12.14 11.02
N HIS A 277 11.48 -12.86 10.34
CA HIS A 277 11.47 -12.97 8.88
C HIS A 277 10.89 -14.33 8.50
N TYR A 278 9.86 -14.31 7.67
CA TYR A 278 9.12 -15.52 7.31
C TYR A 278 9.54 -16.10 5.95
N ASP A 279 9.07 -17.31 5.64
CA ASP A 279 9.30 -17.99 4.38
C ASP A 279 8.74 -17.17 3.22
N GLY A 280 9.35 -17.29 2.03
CA GLY A 280 8.97 -16.52 0.84
C GLY A 280 7.48 -16.63 0.47
N ALA A 281 6.84 -17.76 0.79
CA ALA A 281 5.39 -17.95 0.56
C ALA A 281 4.51 -16.91 1.27
N VAL A 282 4.93 -16.40 2.44
CA VAL A 282 4.18 -15.35 3.17
C VAL A 282 4.20 -14.04 2.39
N TYR A 283 5.36 -13.66 1.86
CA TYR A 283 5.52 -12.42 1.11
C TYR A 283 4.99 -12.56 -0.33
N GLU A 284 5.05 -13.75 -0.93
CA GLU A 284 4.37 -14.05 -2.19
C GLU A 284 2.84 -13.88 -2.05
N ALA A 285 2.25 -14.41 -0.97
CA ALA A 285 0.82 -14.21 -0.67
C ALA A 285 0.49 -12.73 -0.53
N ALA A 286 1.32 -11.95 0.17
CA ALA A 286 1.14 -10.50 0.29
C ALA A 286 1.23 -9.77 -1.06
N VAL A 287 2.15 -10.17 -1.94
CA VAL A 287 2.25 -9.61 -3.29
C VAL A 287 1.02 -9.98 -4.12
N GLN A 288 0.53 -11.21 -4.05
CA GLN A 288 -0.68 -11.62 -4.76
C GLN A 288 -1.93 -10.90 -4.24
N ILE A 289 -2.00 -10.60 -2.94
CA ILE A 289 -3.03 -9.74 -2.35
C ILE A 289 -2.95 -8.33 -2.94
N LEU A 290 -1.75 -7.74 -2.99
CA LEU A 290 -1.52 -6.43 -3.61
C LEU A 290 -1.98 -6.43 -5.07
N LEU A 291 -1.60 -7.43 -5.85
CA LEU A 291 -1.93 -7.51 -7.27
C LEU A 291 -3.44 -7.67 -7.52
N ASN A 292 -4.14 -8.47 -6.73
CA ASN A 292 -5.60 -8.59 -6.83
C ASN A 292 -6.30 -7.29 -6.40
N ALA A 293 -5.78 -6.60 -5.38
CA ALA A 293 -6.28 -5.29 -5.01
C ALA A 293 -6.12 -4.27 -6.16
N LEU A 294 -4.98 -4.27 -6.85
CA LEU A 294 -4.77 -3.43 -8.03
C LEU A 294 -5.75 -3.76 -9.16
N LEU A 295 -6.04 -5.05 -9.43
CA LEU A 295 -7.03 -5.43 -10.43
C LEU A 295 -8.42 -4.86 -10.11
N ILE A 296 -8.83 -4.93 -8.84
CA ILE A 296 -10.12 -4.40 -8.37
C ILE A 296 -10.15 -2.88 -8.51
N GLU A 297 -9.15 -2.17 -7.97
CA GLU A 297 -9.13 -0.71 -7.93
C GLU A 297 -8.90 -0.06 -9.31
N SER A 298 -8.21 -0.74 -10.21
CA SER A 298 -7.98 -0.26 -11.60
C SER A 298 -9.11 -0.65 -12.56
N HIS A 299 -10.08 -1.46 -12.12
CA HIS A 299 -11.12 -2.08 -12.94
C HIS A 299 -10.57 -2.78 -14.20
N GLN A 300 -9.32 -3.24 -14.17
CA GLN A 300 -8.72 -3.96 -15.27
C GLN A 300 -9.24 -5.40 -15.32
N LYS A 301 -9.54 -5.86 -16.53
CA LYS A 301 -9.81 -7.28 -16.80
C LYS A 301 -8.60 -7.87 -17.48
N LEU A 302 -8.10 -8.99 -16.96
CA LEU A 302 -7.04 -9.74 -17.62
C LEU A 302 -7.55 -10.22 -18.99
N ILE A 303 -6.69 -10.08 -20.00
CA ILE A 303 -6.95 -10.63 -21.32
C ILE A 303 -6.58 -12.12 -21.23
N THR A 304 -7.61 -12.97 -21.24
CA THR A 304 -7.45 -14.44 -21.21
C THR A 304 -7.40 -15.03 -22.61
#